data_AF-A0A1I3HPS7-F1
#
_entry.id   AF-A0A1I3HPS7-F1
#
_cell.length_a   1.000
_cell.length_b   1.000
_cell.length_c   1.000
_cell.angle_alpha   90.00
_cell.angle_beta   90.00
_cell.angle_gamma   90.00
#
_symmetry.space_group_name_H-M   'P 1'
#
loop_
_entity.id
_entity.type
_entity.pdbx_description
1 polymer ?
#
loop_
_entity_poly.entity_id
_entity_poly.type
_entity_poly.pdbx_seq_one_letter_code
_entity_poly.pdbx_strand_id
1 'polypeptide(L)'
;METNSSGAPSHSLIPFNDQYVRELGVATYIFSYLEWGIVWSIECLEHGYINMASKGTAGAIADKFKSVASRSTVLPANIMVEIQMAADKFKALVTDRNMLIHGNPYTAVTGSQQLLYNGKSGWREWSITDIQAVAAEFETLAIEVNRLFRAHLWALRS
;
A
#
# COMPACT_ATOMS: atom_id res chain seq x y z
N MET A 1 9.22 -15.33 -39.47
CA MET A 1 10.16 -16.18 -38.70
C MET A 1 10.04 -15.71 -37.26
N GLU A 2 9.40 -16.55 -36.46
CA GLU A 2 8.88 -16.27 -35.12
C GLU A 2 10.00 -16.05 -34.11
N THR A 3 9.79 -15.14 -33.17
CA THR A 3 10.18 -15.39 -31.77
C THR A 3 8.97 -15.10 -30.89
N ASN A 4 8.16 -16.13 -30.71
CA ASN A 4 7.21 -16.21 -29.61
C ASN A 4 7.98 -16.07 -28.29
N SER A 5 7.85 -14.94 -27.61
CA SER A 5 8.16 -14.85 -26.18
C SER A 5 7.01 -15.48 -25.39
N SER A 6 6.83 -16.80 -25.57
CA SER A 6 5.92 -17.59 -24.75
C SER A 6 6.47 -17.62 -23.33
N GLY A 7 5.63 -17.21 -22.37
CA GLY A 7 5.97 -17.01 -20.96
C GLY A 7 6.86 -18.09 -20.38
N ALA A 8 7.93 -17.65 -19.71
CA ALA A 8 8.79 -18.54 -18.96
C ALA A 8 7.94 -19.24 -17.87
N PRO A 9 8.02 -20.58 -17.76
CA PRO A 9 7.28 -21.32 -16.74
C PRO A 9 7.73 -20.88 -15.34
N SER A 10 6.78 -20.40 -14.51
CA SER A 10 7.02 -19.85 -13.16
C SER A 10 7.12 -20.93 -12.08
N HIS A 11 7.81 -22.04 -12.36
CA HIS A 11 8.12 -23.02 -11.33
C HIS A 11 9.41 -22.61 -10.63
N SER A 12 9.28 -22.00 -9.44
CA SER A 12 10.44 -21.80 -8.56
C SER A 12 10.96 -23.18 -8.14
N LEU A 13 12.19 -23.51 -8.56
CA LEU A 13 12.93 -24.69 -8.09
C LEU A 13 13.69 -24.40 -6.79
N ILE A 14 13.45 -23.25 -6.17
CA ILE A 14 14.18 -22.80 -4.99
C ILE A 14 13.45 -23.27 -3.73
N PRO A 15 14.17 -23.83 -2.75
CA PRO A 15 13.61 -24.12 -1.44
C PRO A 15 12.94 -22.89 -0.83
N PHE A 16 11.81 -23.13 -0.16
CA PHE A 16 11.11 -22.13 0.63
C PHE A 16 12.07 -21.36 1.55
N ASN A 17 12.05 -20.03 1.46
CA ASN A 17 12.82 -19.15 2.32
C ASN A 17 11.93 -18.52 3.40
N ASP A 18 12.00 -19.03 4.63
CA ASP A 18 11.26 -18.56 5.80
C ASP A 18 11.41 -17.06 6.06
N GLN A 19 12.62 -16.53 5.89
CA GLN A 19 12.89 -15.11 6.12
C GLN A 19 12.18 -14.26 5.07
N TYR A 20 12.30 -14.62 3.79
CA TYR A 20 11.64 -13.90 2.70
C TYR A 20 10.12 -13.82 2.90
N VAL A 21 9.50 -14.95 3.24
CA VAL A 21 8.05 -15.03 3.45
C VAL A 21 7.61 -14.28 4.71
N ARG A 22 8.41 -14.32 5.78
CA ARG A 22 8.16 -13.53 7.00
C ARG A 22 8.11 -12.05 6.68
N GLU A 23 9.11 -11.52 5.97
CA GLU A 23 9.18 -10.09 5.65
C GLU A 23 8.04 -9.65 4.73
N LEU A 24 7.65 -10.50 3.76
CA LEU A 24 6.47 -10.28 2.93
C LEU A 24 5.18 -10.20 3.78
N GLY A 25 5.05 -11.10 4.76
CA GLY A 25 3.93 -11.10 5.69
C GLY A 25 3.89 -9.84 6.57
N VAL A 26 5.04 -9.40 7.08
CA VAL A 26 5.17 -8.16 7.86
C VAL A 26 4.74 -6.95 7.04
N ALA A 27 5.28 -6.78 5.83
CA ALA A 27 4.92 -5.68 4.94
C ALA A 27 3.41 -5.65 4.65
N THR A 28 2.82 -6.82 4.38
CA THR A 28 1.38 -6.95 4.10
C THR A 28 0.54 -6.55 5.32
N TYR A 29 0.91 -7.04 6.50
CA TYR A 29 0.20 -6.74 7.75
C TYR A 29 0.25 -5.24 8.10
N ILE A 30 1.43 -4.62 8.00
CA ILE A 30 1.60 -3.18 8.26
C ILE A 30 0.77 -2.36 7.27
N PHE A 31 0.74 -2.74 5.98
CA PHE A 31 -0.10 -2.06 5.00
C PHE A 31 -1.59 -2.16 5.36
N SER A 32 -2.07 -3.33 5.79
CA SER A 32 -3.47 -3.48 6.24
C SER A 32 -3.80 -2.58 7.43
N TYR A 33 -2.86 -2.41 8.36
CA TYR A 33 -3.01 -1.48 9.48
C TYR A 33 -3.08 -0.02 9.01
N LEU A 34 -2.18 0.39 8.11
CA LEU A 34 -2.21 1.70 7.46
C LEU A 34 -3.54 1.95 6.75
N GLU A 35 -3.97 1.02 5.89
CA GLU A 35 -5.20 1.11 5.10
C GLU A 35 -6.43 1.30 6.00
N TRP A 36 -6.51 0.58 7.12
CA TRP A 36 -7.60 0.76 8.07
C TRP A 36 -7.60 2.14 8.73
N GLY A 37 -6.42 2.68 9.05
CA GLY A 37 -6.28 4.06 9.53
C GLY A 37 -6.76 5.09 8.51
N ILE A 38 -6.51 4.86 7.23
CA ILE A 38 -7.02 5.70 6.13
C ILE A 38 -8.54 5.61 6.03
N VAL A 39 -9.12 4.40 6.09
CA VAL A 39 -10.58 4.21 6.04
C VAL A 39 -11.29 5.00 7.15
N TRP A 40 -10.79 4.93 8.39
CA TRP A 40 -11.33 5.71 9.49
C TRP A 40 -11.12 7.22 9.33
N SER A 41 -9.99 7.62 8.76
CA SER A 41 -9.74 9.03 8.44
C SER A 41 -10.76 9.57 7.42
N ILE A 42 -11.09 8.77 6.39
CA ILE A 42 -12.14 9.11 5.43
C ILE A 42 -13.50 9.18 6.13
N GLU A 43 -13.86 8.20 6.98
CA GLU A 43 -15.14 8.18 7.71
C GLU A 43 -15.35 9.45 8.55
N CYS A 44 -14.29 9.95 9.19
CA CYS A 44 -14.37 11.20 9.96
C CYS A 44 -14.51 12.46 9.09
N LEU A 45 -14.00 12.44 7.86
CA LEU A 45 -14.09 13.56 6.92
C LEU A 45 -15.35 13.51 6.04
N GLU A 46 -15.90 12.31 5.83
CA GLU A 46 -17.09 12.02 5.06
C GLU A 46 -17.79 10.79 5.65
N HIS A 47 -18.81 11.04 6.48
CA HIS A 47 -19.56 9.99 7.17
C HIS A 47 -20.23 8.98 6.23
N GLY A 48 -20.23 7.72 6.66
CA GLY A 48 -20.85 6.59 5.97
C GLY A 48 -19.93 5.84 5.01
N TYR A 49 -18.69 6.29 4.82
CA TYR A 49 -17.72 5.62 3.96
C TYR A 49 -17.35 4.22 4.44
N ILE A 50 -17.31 3.98 5.76
CA ILE A 50 -16.94 2.67 6.33
C ILE A 50 -17.82 1.52 5.81
N ASN A 51 -19.08 1.81 5.50
CA ASN A 51 -20.05 0.84 4.95
C ASN A 51 -19.73 0.46 3.49
N MET A 52 -18.97 1.29 2.79
CA MET A 52 -18.55 1.07 1.41
C MET A 52 -17.11 0.58 1.31
N ALA A 53 -16.27 0.84 2.31
CA ALA A 53 -14.84 0.54 2.30
C ALA A 53 -14.53 -0.94 2.01
N SER A 54 -15.32 -1.86 2.58
CA SER A 54 -15.15 -3.32 2.38
C SER A 54 -15.37 -3.79 0.93
N LYS A 55 -15.97 -2.96 0.08
CA LYS A 55 -16.20 -3.25 -1.34
C LYS A 55 -15.15 -2.61 -2.25
N GLY A 56 -14.28 -1.77 -1.70
CA GLY A 56 -13.26 -1.04 -2.43
C GLY A 56 -11.93 -1.77 -2.51
N THR A 57 -11.15 -1.51 -3.55
CA THR A 57 -9.72 -1.86 -3.59
C THR A 57 -8.89 -0.81 -2.86
N ALA A 58 -7.65 -1.15 -2.47
CA ALA A 58 -6.68 -0.17 -1.95
C ALA A 58 -6.55 1.07 -2.85
N GLY A 59 -6.59 0.86 -4.18
CA GLY A 59 -6.59 1.94 -5.17
C GLY A 59 -7.80 2.87 -5.04
N ALA A 60 -9.01 2.29 -4.90
CA ALA A 60 -10.24 3.05 -4.72
C ALA A 60 -10.27 3.80 -3.38
N ILE A 61 -9.75 3.20 -2.32
CA ILE A 61 -9.59 3.86 -1.01
C ILE A 61 -8.65 5.06 -1.13
N ALA A 62 -7.51 4.91 -1.82
CA ALA A 62 -6.57 5.99 -2.03
C ALA A 62 -7.16 7.15 -2.85
N ASP A 63 -7.88 6.84 -3.94
CA ASP A 63 -8.56 7.86 -4.75
C ASP A 63 -9.64 8.59 -3.94
N LYS A 64 -10.39 7.84 -3.12
CA LYS A 64 -11.37 8.42 -2.22
C LYS A 64 -10.72 9.34 -1.19
N PHE A 65 -9.64 8.90 -0.54
CA PHE A 65 -8.97 9.70 0.47
C PHE A 65 -8.46 11.02 -0.10
N LYS A 66 -7.79 10.96 -1.26
CA LYS A 66 -7.32 12.14 -1.97
C LYS A 66 -8.46 13.07 -2.39
N SER A 67 -9.58 12.52 -2.86
CA SER A 67 -10.76 13.30 -3.20
C SER A 67 -11.36 14.02 -1.98
N VAL A 68 -11.47 13.33 -0.84
CA VAL A 68 -12.04 13.91 0.38
C VAL A 68 -11.08 14.93 1.00
N ALA A 69 -9.77 14.64 1.04
CA ALA A 69 -8.75 15.54 1.56
C ALA A 69 -8.70 16.87 0.78
N SER A 70 -8.86 16.84 -0.54
CA SER A 70 -8.77 18.04 -1.38
C SER A 70 -10.00 18.95 -1.32
N ARG A 71 -11.17 18.42 -0.96
CA ARG A 71 -12.44 19.16 -0.95
C ARG A 71 -12.96 19.51 0.45
N SER A 72 -12.46 18.85 1.49
CA SER A 72 -12.97 19.02 2.85
C SER A 72 -12.46 20.32 3.49
N THR A 73 -13.33 20.97 4.25
CA THR A 73 -13.06 22.23 4.95
C THR A 73 -13.38 22.15 6.44
N VAL A 74 -13.54 20.93 6.96
CA VAL A 74 -13.99 20.67 8.36
C VAL A 74 -12.89 20.92 9.40
N LEU A 75 -11.63 21.04 8.97
CA LEU A 75 -10.48 21.33 9.82
C LEU A 75 -9.73 22.57 9.29
N PRO A 76 -8.88 23.21 10.12
CA PRO A 76 -8.03 24.30 9.69
C PRO A 76 -7.19 23.95 8.46
N ALA A 77 -6.97 24.94 7.59
CA ALA A 77 -6.32 24.74 6.28
C ALA A 77 -4.94 24.08 6.38
N ASN A 78 -4.13 24.42 7.39
CA ASN A 78 -2.83 23.80 7.60
C ASN A 78 -2.93 22.29 7.90
N ILE A 79 -3.95 21.87 8.65
CA ILE A 79 -4.19 20.45 8.95
C ILE A 79 -4.70 19.73 7.71
N MET A 80 -5.57 20.37 6.92
CA MET A 80 -6.02 19.80 5.65
C MET A 80 -4.87 19.61 4.65
N VAL A 81 -3.86 20.50 4.65
CA VAL A 81 -2.63 20.31 3.87
C VAL A 81 -1.86 19.07 4.33
N GLU A 82 -1.69 18.85 5.64
CA GLU A 82 -1.04 17.64 6.16
C GLU A 82 -1.81 16.37 5.76
N ILE A 83 -3.15 16.38 5.84
CA ILE A 83 -4.00 15.27 5.41
C ILE A 83 -3.86 15.02 3.91
N GLN A 84 -3.83 16.08 3.10
CA GLN A 84 -3.63 15.96 1.65
C GLN A 84 -2.26 15.36 1.30
N MET A 85 -1.20 15.78 1.99
CA MET A 85 0.13 15.18 1.84
C MET A 85 0.14 13.70 2.20
N ALA A 86 -0.53 13.32 3.30
CA ALA A 86 -0.69 11.91 3.68
C ALA A 86 -1.47 11.11 2.63
N ALA A 87 -2.51 11.70 2.02
CA ALA A 87 -3.28 11.07 0.95
C ALA A 87 -2.45 10.83 -0.32
N ASP A 88 -1.61 11.79 -0.70
CA ASP A 88 -0.71 11.66 -1.85
C ASP A 88 0.36 10.57 -1.61
N LYS A 89 0.97 10.54 -0.42
CA LYS A 89 1.89 9.47 -0.03
C LYS A 89 1.21 8.11 -0.04
N PHE A 90 0.00 8.00 0.53
CA PHE A 90 -0.74 6.73 0.54
C PHE A 90 -1.01 6.22 -0.87
N LYS A 91 -1.40 7.10 -1.81
CA LYS A 91 -1.62 6.73 -3.21
C LYS A 91 -0.35 6.18 -3.88
N ALA A 92 0.81 6.78 -3.60
CA ALA A 92 2.08 6.25 -4.08
C ALA A 92 2.36 4.86 -3.50
N LEU A 93 2.22 4.69 -2.18
CA LEU A 93 2.47 3.42 -1.48
C LEU A 93 1.50 2.28 -1.89
N VAL A 94 0.28 2.60 -2.30
CA VAL A 94 -0.66 1.62 -2.88
C VAL A 94 -0.10 1.02 -4.18
N THR A 95 0.67 1.80 -4.96
CA THR A 95 1.33 1.27 -6.16
C THR A 95 2.37 0.23 -5.77
N ASP A 96 3.22 0.52 -4.79
CA ASP A 96 4.22 -0.41 -4.30
C ASP A 96 3.58 -1.68 -3.71
N ARG A 97 2.53 -1.53 -2.89
CA ARG A 97 1.76 -2.66 -2.36
C ARG A 97 1.19 -3.52 -3.48
N ASN A 98 0.61 -2.92 -4.51
CA ASN A 98 0.06 -3.69 -5.63
C ASN A 98 1.15 -4.43 -6.39
N MET A 99 2.32 -3.80 -6.60
CA MET A 99 3.46 -4.47 -7.22
C MET A 99 3.96 -5.64 -6.37
N LEU A 100 4.06 -5.47 -5.06
CA LEU A 100 4.49 -6.52 -4.14
C LEU A 100 3.52 -7.70 -4.10
N ILE A 101 2.23 -7.45 -3.92
CA ILE A 101 1.20 -8.49 -3.77
C ILE A 101 0.91 -9.23 -5.08
N HIS A 102 1.04 -8.56 -6.23
CA HIS A 102 0.86 -9.16 -7.54
C HIS A 102 2.18 -9.62 -8.18
N GLY A 103 3.28 -9.62 -7.43
CA GLY A 103 4.54 -10.20 -7.88
C GLY A 103 4.42 -11.72 -8.06
N ASN A 104 5.05 -12.24 -9.11
CA ASN A 104 5.12 -13.67 -9.36
C ASN A 104 6.39 -14.25 -8.73
N PRO A 105 6.37 -15.50 -8.22
CA PRO A 105 7.59 -16.18 -7.79
C PRO A 105 8.66 -16.15 -8.88
N TYR A 106 9.87 -15.78 -8.49
CA TYR A 106 11.00 -15.55 -9.37
C TYR A 106 12.29 -16.04 -8.71
N THR A 107 13.20 -16.56 -9.55
CA THR A 107 14.56 -16.93 -9.17
C THR A 107 15.48 -15.80 -9.63
N ALA A 108 16.03 -15.04 -8.68
CA ALA A 108 16.97 -13.98 -8.98
C ALA A 108 18.25 -14.51 -9.63
N VAL A 109 19.01 -13.65 -10.31
CA VAL A 109 20.32 -13.99 -10.91
C VAL A 109 21.29 -14.56 -9.87
N THR A 110 21.16 -14.13 -8.61
CA THR A 110 21.94 -14.64 -7.46
C THR A 110 21.49 -16.02 -6.96
N GLY A 111 20.42 -16.59 -7.55
CA GLY A 111 19.81 -17.84 -7.12
C GLY A 111 18.83 -17.71 -5.94
N SER A 112 18.52 -16.49 -5.49
CA SER A 112 17.60 -16.25 -4.36
C SER A 112 16.13 -16.33 -4.78
N GLN A 113 15.26 -16.82 -3.88
CA GLN A 113 13.80 -16.76 -4.05
C GLN A 113 13.33 -15.31 -3.86
N GLN A 114 12.64 -14.78 -4.86
CA GLN A 114 12.09 -13.42 -4.84
C GLN A 114 10.72 -13.37 -5.54
N LEU A 115 10.10 -12.18 -5.52
CA LEU A 115 8.95 -11.83 -6.34
C LEU A 115 9.39 -10.88 -7.45
N LEU A 116 8.87 -11.12 -8.65
CA LEU A 116 8.99 -10.22 -9.79
C LEU A 116 7.59 -9.74 -10.18
N TYR A 117 7.37 -8.44 -10.05
CA TYR A 117 6.24 -7.78 -10.65
C TYR A 117 6.56 -7.43 -12.11
N ASN A 118 5.63 -7.74 -13.01
CA ASN A 118 5.66 -7.27 -14.38
C ASN A 118 4.22 -6.97 -14.81
N GLY A 119 3.87 -5.69 -14.87
CA GLY A 119 2.49 -5.27 -15.15
C GLY A 119 2.38 -3.80 -15.53
N LYS A 120 1.17 -3.25 -15.39
CA LYS A 120 0.86 -1.88 -15.86
C LYS A 120 1.71 -0.79 -15.19
N SER A 121 2.15 -1.04 -13.95
CA SER A 121 3.00 -0.11 -13.20
C SER A 121 4.51 -0.29 -13.46
N GLY A 122 4.87 -1.08 -14.48
CA GLY A 122 6.26 -1.37 -14.85
C GLY A 122 6.73 -2.73 -14.36
N TRP A 123 8.04 -2.88 -14.23
CA TRP A 123 8.68 -4.09 -13.68
C TRP A 123 9.42 -3.76 -12.39
N ARG A 124 9.42 -4.69 -11.43
CA ARG A 124 10.20 -4.58 -10.19
C ARG A 124 10.50 -5.95 -9.60
N GLU A 125 11.76 -6.19 -9.29
CA GLU A 125 12.19 -7.29 -8.43
C GLU A 125 12.10 -6.85 -6.97
N TRP A 126 11.66 -7.76 -6.11
CA TRP A 126 11.51 -7.53 -4.68
C TRP A 126 12.50 -8.37 -3.90
N SER A 127 13.65 -7.79 -3.58
CA SER A 127 14.56 -8.39 -2.60
C SER A 127 14.01 -8.28 -1.18
N ILE A 128 14.58 -9.01 -0.22
CA ILE A 128 14.24 -8.87 1.20
C ILE A 128 14.41 -7.41 1.65
N THR A 129 15.51 -6.77 1.25
CA THR A 129 15.80 -5.38 1.58
C THR A 129 14.75 -4.43 1.03
N ASP A 130 14.27 -4.65 -0.20
CA ASP A 130 13.20 -3.84 -0.80
C ASP A 130 11.88 -3.99 -0.03
N ILE A 131 11.56 -5.20 0.40
CA ILE A 131 10.36 -5.49 1.19
C ILE A 131 10.45 -4.81 2.57
N GLN A 132 11.60 -4.89 3.23
CA GLN A 132 11.83 -4.23 4.51
C GLN A 132 11.76 -2.70 4.37
N ALA A 133 12.35 -2.14 3.32
CA ALA A 133 12.29 -0.71 3.04
C ALA A 133 10.84 -0.23 2.83
N VAL A 134 10.06 -0.92 1.99
CA VAL A 134 8.66 -0.51 1.77
C VAL A 134 7.80 -0.71 3.02
N ALA A 135 8.06 -1.75 3.82
CA ALA A 135 7.37 -1.96 5.09
C ALA A 135 7.61 -0.79 6.06
N ALA A 136 8.83 -0.27 6.13
CA ALA A 136 9.17 0.90 6.95
C ALA A 136 8.44 2.18 6.46
N GLU A 137 8.28 2.35 5.14
CA GLU A 137 7.49 3.46 4.58
C GLU A 137 5.99 3.33 4.93
N PHE A 138 5.44 2.11 4.85
CA PHE A 138 4.07 1.85 5.29
C PHE A 138 3.88 2.17 6.77
N GLU A 139 4.82 1.73 7.62
CA GLU A 139 4.78 1.99 9.07
C GLU A 139 4.88 3.48 9.39
N THR A 140 5.82 4.18 8.74
CA THR A 140 6.01 5.62 8.90
C THR A 140 4.73 6.38 8.59
N LEU A 141 4.08 6.08 7.46
CA LEU A 141 2.82 6.72 7.12
C LEU A 141 1.69 6.29 8.06
N ALA A 142 1.67 5.04 8.54
CA ALA A 142 0.65 4.59 9.49
C ALA A 142 0.74 5.37 10.79
N ILE A 143 1.95 5.63 11.29
CA ILE A 143 2.20 6.45 12.47
C ILE A 143 1.73 7.89 12.23
N GLU A 144 2.07 8.48 11.08
CA GLU A 144 1.68 9.85 10.70
C GLU A 144 0.15 10.00 10.63
N VAL A 145 -0.53 9.07 9.94
CA VAL A 145 -2.00 9.05 9.81
C VAL A 145 -2.67 8.87 11.18
N ASN A 146 -2.17 7.97 12.02
CA ASN A 146 -2.71 7.78 13.37
C ASN A 146 -2.51 9.01 14.26
N ARG A 147 -1.39 9.73 14.12
CA ARG A 147 -1.17 11.00 14.81
C ARG A 147 -2.21 12.04 14.39
N LEU A 148 -2.39 12.24 13.08
CA LEU A 148 -3.41 13.16 12.54
C LEU A 148 -4.82 12.76 13.00
N PHE A 149 -5.12 11.46 12.96
CA PHE A 149 -6.39 10.93 13.38
C PHE A 149 -6.69 11.24 14.85
N ARG A 150 -5.77 10.90 15.76
CA ARG A 150 -5.96 11.12 17.20
C ARG A 150 -5.99 12.61 17.56
N ALA A 151 -5.18 13.43 16.91
CA ALA A 151 -5.08 14.85 17.20
C ALA A 151 -6.26 15.67 16.66
N HIS A 152 -6.83 15.29 15.51
CA HIS A 152 -7.76 16.15 14.78
C HIS A 152 -9.05 15.46 14.32
N LEU A 153 -8.97 14.23 13.82
CA LEU A 153 -10.13 13.56 13.21
C LEU A 153 -11.03 12.87 14.23
N TRP A 154 -10.46 12.37 15.33
CA TRP A 154 -11.20 11.65 16.36
C TRP A 154 -12.38 12.46 16.90
N ALA A 155 -12.21 13.78 17.07
CA ALA A 155 -13.27 14.67 17.55
C ALA A 155 -14.43 14.84 16.56
N LEU A 156 -14.24 14.50 15.29
CA LEU A 156 -15.25 14.59 14.23
C LEU A 156 -16.11 13.34 14.11
N ARG A 157 -15.77 12.24 14.81
CA ARG A 157 -16.58 11.02 14.76
C ARG A 157 -17.98 11.31 15.34
N SER A 158 -19.01 10.91 14.61
CA SER A 158 -20.40 10.91 15.08
C SER A 158 -20.72 9.67 15.90
#